data_AF-A0A7W5VWP9-F1
#
_entry.id   AF-A0A7W5VWP9-F1
#
_cell.length_a   1.000
_cell.length_b   1.000
_cell.length_c   1.000
_cell.angle_alpha   90.00
_cell.angle_beta   90.00
_cell.angle_gamma   90.00
#
_symmetry.space_group_name_H-M   'P 1'
#
loop_
_entity.id
_entity.type
_entity.pdbx_description
1 polymer ?
#
loop_
_entity_poly.entity_id
_entity_poly.type
_entity_poly.pdbx_seq_one_letter_code
_entity_poly.pdbx_strand_id
1 'polypeptide(L)'
;MTAPLPFFLAIVVFASTISFPAEATEFPAFQGEFCTEVAKQPIKPADRFLALIQCNRSENRFKEQLQKHWFLVTDDDMKFCMKSKGTMDEIKSYQQLMGCLSSIVGQKCYSGTLTCRGKTL
;
A
#
# COMPACT_ATOMS: atom_id res chain seq x y z
N MET A 1 28.44 -11.43 -66.69
CA MET A 1 28.73 -11.12 -65.28
C MET A 1 27.45 -10.56 -64.68
N THR A 2 26.78 -11.33 -63.82
CA THR A 2 25.50 -10.93 -63.22
C THR A 2 25.50 -11.44 -61.79
N ALA A 3 25.34 -10.51 -60.84
CA ALA A 3 25.63 -10.66 -59.42
C ALA A 3 24.63 -11.57 -58.67
N PRO A 4 25.02 -12.18 -57.53
CA PRO A 4 24.12 -12.99 -56.72
C PRO A 4 23.20 -12.11 -55.86
N LEU A 5 21.92 -12.44 -55.81
CA LEU A 5 20.95 -11.87 -54.86
C LEU A 5 21.22 -12.42 -53.45
N PRO A 6 21.40 -11.58 -52.42
CA PRO A 6 21.46 -12.06 -51.04
C PRO A 6 20.04 -12.29 -50.49
N PHE A 7 19.79 -13.53 -50.08
CA PHE A 7 18.61 -13.97 -49.35
C PHE A 7 18.72 -13.46 -47.89
N PHE A 8 18.10 -12.31 -47.58
CA PHE A 8 18.01 -11.83 -46.21
C PHE A 8 16.89 -12.58 -45.47
N LEU A 9 17.28 -13.58 -44.66
CA LEU A 9 16.42 -14.23 -43.67
C LEU A 9 16.11 -13.24 -42.53
N ALA A 10 14.94 -12.61 -42.58
CA ALA A 10 14.41 -11.83 -41.47
C ALA A 10 13.80 -12.77 -40.42
N ILE A 11 14.58 -13.11 -39.39
CA ILE A 11 14.06 -13.83 -38.22
C ILE A 11 13.35 -12.80 -37.33
N VAL A 12 12.02 -12.75 -37.43
CA VAL A 12 11.19 -11.94 -36.53
C VAL A 12 11.05 -12.71 -35.22
N VAL A 13 11.92 -12.39 -34.25
CA VAL A 13 11.79 -12.91 -32.88
C VAL A 13 10.65 -12.14 -32.20
N PHE A 14 9.44 -12.70 -32.24
CA PHE A 14 8.34 -12.26 -31.40
C PHE A 14 8.67 -12.65 -29.95
N ALA A 15 9.30 -11.72 -29.22
CA ALA A 15 9.44 -11.83 -27.78
C ALA A 15 8.05 -11.63 -27.14
N SER A 16 7.35 -12.73 -26.89
CA SER A 16 6.11 -12.75 -26.12
C SER A 16 6.43 -12.30 -24.69
N THR A 17 6.23 -11.02 -24.37
CA THR A 17 6.26 -10.57 -22.98
C THR A 17 5.04 -11.15 -22.27
N ILE A 18 5.24 -12.27 -21.59
CA ILE A 18 4.25 -12.85 -20.69
C ILE A 18 4.10 -11.86 -19.53
N SER A 19 3.11 -10.95 -19.64
CA SER A 19 2.69 -10.14 -18.49
C SER A 19 1.85 -11.04 -17.60
N PHE A 20 2.45 -11.51 -16.51
CA PHE A 20 1.67 -12.02 -15.39
C PHE A 20 0.87 -10.83 -14.83
N PRO A 21 -0.45 -10.92 -14.68
CA PRO A 21 -1.19 -9.92 -13.95
C PRO A 21 -0.62 -9.90 -12.53
N ALA A 22 -0.03 -8.78 -12.11
CA ALA A 22 0.31 -8.58 -10.71
C ALA A 22 -1.00 -8.73 -9.94
N GLU A 23 -1.12 -9.81 -9.18
CA GLU A 23 -2.27 -10.06 -8.32
C GLU A 23 -2.39 -8.83 -7.41
N ALA A 24 -3.55 -8.17 -7.45
CA ALA A 24 -3.73 -6.95 -6.67
C ALA A 24 -3.66 -7.33 -5.19
N THR A 25 -2.70 -6.75 -4.47
CA THR A 25 -2.52 -6.96 -3.04
C THR A 25 -3.86 -6.81 -2.30
N GLU A 26 -4.26 -7.81 -1.52
CA GLU A 26 -5.55 -7.80 -0.83
C GLU A 26 -5.62 -6.65 0.19
N PHE A 27 -6.72 -5.89 0.17
CA PHE A 27 -6.93 -4.80 1.12
C PHE A 27 -7.31 -5.35 2.50
N PRO A 28 -6.53 -5.09 3.56
CA PRO A 28 -6.76 -5.69 4.87
C PRO A 28 -8.01 -5.12 5.56
N ALA A 29 -8.69 -5.99 6.32
CA ALA A 29 -9.77 -5.61 7.22
C ALA A 29 -9.28 -5.64 8.67
N PHE A 30 -9.17 -4.47 9.30
CA PHE A 30 -8.91 -4.39 10.75
C PHE A 30 -10.20 -4.56 11.56
N GLN A 31 -10.12 -5.35 12.63
CA GLN A 31 -11.22 -5.52 13.57
C GLN A 31 -11.35 -4.26 14.42
N GLY A 32 -12.58 -3.79 14.67
CA GLY A 32 -12.87 -2.49 15.29
C GLY A 32 -12.45 -2.33 16.77
N GLU A 33 -11.56 -3.19 17.27
CA GLU A 33 -11.11 -3.21 18.65
C GLU A 33 -10.09 -2.11 18.95
N PHE A 34 -9.31 -1.66 17.96
CA PHE A 34 -8.29 -0.62 18.14
C PHE A 34 -8.83 0.65 18.82
N CYS A 35 -9.94 1.21 18.31
CA CYS A 35 -10.51 2.42 18.91
C CYS A 35 -11.10 2.18 20.30
N THR A 36 -11.54 0.94 20.57
CA THR A 36 -11.99 0.54 21.90
C THR A 36 -10.81 0.45 22.87
N GLU A 37 -9.65 -0.04 22.44
CA GLU A 37 -8.41 -0.04 23.22
C GLU A 37 -7.92 1.39 23.50
N VAL A 38 -7.93 2.27 22.50
CA VAL A 38 -7.57 3.69 22.67
C VAL A 38 -8.50 4.38 23.68
N ALA A 39 -9.81 4.13 23.63
CA ALA A 39 -10.76 4.72 24.56
C ALA A 39 -10.66 4.19 26.00
N LYS A 40 -9.95 3.07 26.22
CA LYS A 40 -9.66 2.51 27.56
C LYS A 40 -8.47 3.14 28.26
N GLN A 41 -7.66 3.95 27.56
CA GLN A 41 -6.57 4.72 28.18
C GLN A 41 -7.11 5.63 29.31
N PRO A 42 -6.25 6.10 30.26
CA PRO A 42 -6.69 6.87 31.44
C PRO A 42 -7.18 8.29 31.07
N ILE A 43 -8.29 8.34 30.35
CA ILE A 43 -9.06 9.51 29.99
C ILE A 43 -10.26 9.54 30.94
N LYS A 44 -10.75 10.74 31.30
CA LYS A 44 -11.94 10.89 32.14
C LYS A 44 -13.10 10.09 31.52
N PRO A 45 -13.94 9.41 32.31
CA PRO A 45 -15.05 8.60 31.78
C PRO A 45 -15.96 9.37 30.80
N ALA A 46 -16.17 10.67 31.05
CA ALA A 46 -16.95 11.55 30.17
C ALA A 46 -16.32 11.74 28.77
N ASP A 47 -15.00 11.65 28.65
CA ASP A 47 -14.27 11.89 27.41
C ASP A 47 -14.08 10.60 26.59
N ARG A 48 -14.30 9.42 27.18
CA ARG A 48 -14.11 8.11 26.51
C ARG A 48 -14.99 7.96 25.27
N PHE A 49 -16.24 8.41 25.36
CA PHE A 49 -17.18 8.35 24.23
C PHE A 49 -16.73 9.26 23.08
N LEU A 50 -16.26 10.47 23.40
CA LEU A 50 -15.73 11.40 22.41
C LEU A 50 -14.45 10.85 21.76
N ALA A 51 -13.54 10.29 22.56
CA ALA A 51 -12.33 9.64 22.06
C ALA A 51 -12.63 8.48 21.11
N LEU A 52 -13.62 7.64 21.45
CA LEU A 52 -14.07 6.54 20.60
C LEU A 52 -14.62 7.04 19.26
N ILE A 53 -15.50 8.05 19.27
CA ILE A 53 -16.05 8.65 18.05
C ILE A 53 -14.93 9.25 17.19
N GLN A 54 -14.01 9.99 17.79
CA GLN A 54 -12.91 10.64 17.08
C GLN A 54 -11.95 9.64 16.46
N CYS A 55 -11.64 8.55 17.17
CA CYS A 55 -10.85 7.46 16.64
C CYS A 55 -11.54 6.80 15.45
N ASN A 56 -12.81 6.41 15.58
CA ASN A 56 -13.56 5.77 14.48
C ASN A 56 -13.63 6.67 13.24
N ARG A 57 -13.85 7.98 13.42
CA ARG A 57 -13.84 8.94 12.31
C ARG A 57 -12.48 8.98 11.62
N SER A 58 -11.38 8.99 12.39
CA SER A 58 -10.02 9.00 11.84
C SER A 58 -9.71 7.70 11.10
N GLU A 59 -10.05 6.56 11.66
CA GLU A 59 -9.86 5.24 11.03
C GLU A 59 -10.61 5.11 9.70
N ASN A 60 -11.86 5.57 9.64
CA ASN A 60 -12.60 5.58 8.38
C ASN A 60 -11.93 6.49 7.34
N ARG A 61 -11.44 7.67 7.75
CA ARG A 61 -10.70 8.56 6.85
C ARG A 61 -9.42 7.91 6.33
N PHE A 62 -8.65 7.24 7.18
CA PHE A 62 -7.43 6.55 6.76
C PHE A 62 -7.73 5.38 5.83
N LYS A 63 -8.79 4.61 6.11
CA LYS A 63 -9.28 3.55 5.23
C LYS A 63 -9.59 4.09 3.83
N GLU A 64 -10.38 5.16 3.74
CA GLU A 64 -10.74 5.78 2.46
C GLU A 64 -9.49 6.27 1.69
N GLN A 65 -8.54 6.91 2.39
CA GLN A 65 -7.29 7.38 1.79
C GLN A 65 -6.43 6.23 1.26
N LEU A 66 -6.31 5.15 2.02
CA LEU A 66 -5.58 3.95 1.61
C LEU A 66 -6.25 3.29 0.40
N GLN A 67 -7.57 3.12 0.42
CA GLN A 67 -8.32 2.52 -0.71
C GLN A 67 -8.12 3.32 -2.00
N LYS A 68 -8.17 4.66 -1.92
CA LYS A 68 -7.96 5.53 -3.09
C LYS A 68 -6.58 5.37 -3.73
N HIS A 69 -5.55 5.04 -2.95
CA HIS A 69 -4.16 4.96 -3.41
C HIS A 69 -3.61 3.53 -3.36
N TRP A 70 -4.49 2.53 -3.20
CA TRP A 70 -4.07 1.15 -2.94
C TRP A 70 -3.27 0.55 -4.10
N PHE A 71 -3.49 1.05 -5.31
CA PHE A 71 -2.72 0.68 -6.51
C PHE A 71 -1.21 0.98 -6.41
N LEU A 72 -0.76 1.76 -5.42
CA LEU A 72 0.65 2.04 -5.15
C LEU A 72 1.32 0.97 -4.28
N VAL A 73 0.53 0.13 -3.61
CA VAL A 73 0.99 -0.85 -2.62
C VAL A 73 1.26 -2.18 -3.32
N THR A 74 2.40 -2.79 -2.99
CA THR A 74 2.76 -4.13 -3.47
C THR A 74 2.66 -5.17 -2.35
N ASP A 75 2.68 -6.45 -2.72
CA ASP A 75 2.68 -7.55 -1.75
C ASP A 75 3.89 -7.51 -0.82
N ASP A 76 5.05 -7.09 -1.34
CA ASP A 76 6.26 -6.92 -0.53
C ASP A 76 6.11 -5.81 0.52
N ASP A 77 5.46 -4.70 0.16
CA ASP A 77 5.16 -3.61 1.09
C ASP A 77 4.24 -4.11 2.21
N MET A 78 3.21 -4.88 1.84
CA MET A 78 2.28 -5.47 2.80
C MET A 78 2.95 -6.50 3.70
N LYS A 79 3.80 -7.37 3.15
CA LYS A 79 4.58 -8.32 3.93
C LYS A 79 5.51 -7.63 4.91
N PHE A 80 6.09 -6.50 4.51
CA PHE A 80 6.92 -5.69 5.40
C PHE A 80 6.08 -5.09 6.53
N CYS A 81 4.98 -4.41 6.21
CA CYS A 81 4.13 -3.76 7.22
C CYS A 81 3.45 -4.75 8.16
N MET A 82 3.08 -5.94 7.67
CA MET A 82 2.40 -6.98 8.45
C MET A 82 3.36 -7.97 9.12
N LYS A 83 4.68 -7.74 9.06
CA LYS A 83 5.68 -8.68 9.59
C LYS A 83 5.50 -9.01 11.07
N SER A 84 5.00 -8.06 11.86
CA SER A 84 4.76 -8.17 13.31
C SER A 84 3.38 -8.73 13.66
N LYS A 85 2.65 -9.34 12.71
CA LYS A 85 1.34 -9.93 12.99
C LYS A 85 1.42 -10.94 14.15
N GLY A 86 0.53 -10.78 15.14
CA GLY A 86 0.53 -11.60 16.36
C GLY A 86 1.57 -11.24 17.42
N THR A 87 2.32 -10.14 17.27
CA THR A 87 3.23 -9.62 18.29
C THR A 87 2.68 -8.34 18.94
N MET A 88 3.39 -7.80 19.94
CA MET A 88 3.04 -6.53 20.58
C MET A 88 3.07 -5.33 19.61
N ASP A 89 3.83 -5.45 18.52
CA ASP A 89 4.01 -4.41 17.50
C ASP A 89 3.12 -4.63 16.26
N GLU A 90 2.08 -5.46 16.39
CA GLU A 90 1.13 -5.72 15.31
C GLU A 90 0.43 -4.43 14.85
N ILE A 91 0.31 -4.27 13.54
CA ILE A 91 -0.55 -3.25 12.94
C ILE A 91 -2.00 -3.69 13.09
N LYS A 92 -2.78 -2.94 13.87
CA LYS A 92 -4.19 -3.21 14.19
C LYS A 92 -5.15 -2.14 13.69
N SER A 93 -4.65 -1.14 12.97
CA SER A 93 -5.42 0.04 12.54
C SER A 93 -5.00 0.53 11.16
N TYR A 94 -5.92 1.19 10.46
CA TYR A 94 -5.63 1.87 9.20
C TYR A 94 -4.66 3.03 9.40
N GLN A 95 -4.69 3.71 10.56
CA GLN A 95 -3.69 4.72 10.91
C GLN A 95 -2.27 4.15 10.93
N GLN A 96 -2.05 3.04 11.63
CA GLN A 96 -0.74 2.39 11.72
C GLN A 96 -0.29 1.87 10.35
N LEU A 97 -1.19 1.24 9.59
CA LEU A 97 -0.92 0.79 8.23
C LEU A 97 -0.52 1.95 7.31
N MET A 98 -1.27 3.05 7.37
CA MET A 98 -0.96 4.24 6.58
C MET A 98 0.41 4.79 6.97
N GLY A 99 0.76 4.83 8.26
CA GLY A 99 2.10 5.24 8.70
C GLY A 99 3.21 4.39 8.08
N CYS A 100 3.07 3.07 8.11
CA CYS A 100 4.05 2.16 7.50
C CYS A 100 4.18 2.36 5.99
N LEU A 101 3.04 2.34 5.27
CA LEU A 101 3.02 2.48 3.82
C LEU A 101 3.51 3.86 3.36
N SER A 102 3.20 4.93 4.11
CA SER A 102 3.68 6.28 3.81
C SER A 102 5.21 6.35 3.84
N SER A 103 5.85 5.66 4.78
CA SER A 103 7.31 5.58 4.87
C SER A 103 7.90 4.86 3.66
N ILE A 104 7.32 3.71 3.28
CA ILE A 104 7.77 2.93 2.13
C ILE A 104 7.58 3.71 0.82
N VAL A 105 6.38 4.25 0.59
CA VAL A 105 6.06 5.07 -0.58
C VAL A 105 7.01 6.26 -0.64
N GLY A 106 7.24 6.95 0.48
CA GLY A 106 8.21 8.04 0.57
C GLY A 106 9.62 7.63 0.15
N GLN A 107 10.11 6.47 0.61
CA GLN A 107 11.40 5.94 0.18
C GLN A 107 11.44 5.63 -1.31
N LYS A 108 10.39 5.01 -1.86
CA LYS A 108 10.25 4.76 -3.31
C LYS A 108 10.24 6.05 -4.13
N CYS A 109 9.63 7.13 -3.59
CA CYS A 109 9.70 8.45 -4.19
C CYS A 109 11.14 8.98 -4.22
N TYR A 110 11.85 8.93 -3.09
CA TYR A 110 13.21 9.42 -2.96
C TYR A 110 14.23 8.64 -3.81
N SER A 111 14.04 7.32 -3.96
CA SER A 111 14.90 6.48 -4.80
C SER A 111 14.63 6.62 -6.30
N GLY A 112 13.55 7.30 -6.69
CA GLY A 112 13.10 7.37 -8.08
C GLY A 112 12.42 6.10 -8.59
N THR A 113 12.17 5.11 -7.73
CA THR A 113 11.44 3.87 -8.07
C THR A 113 9.96 4.14 -8.30
N LEU A 114 9.40 5.17 -7.67
CA LEU A 114 8.04 5.65 -7.88
C LEU A 114 8.08 7.13 -8.26
N THR A 115 7.41 7.51 -9.35
CA THR A 115 7.29 8.93 -9.73
C THR A 115 6.22 9.60 -8.87
N CYS A 116 6.65 10.25 -7.80
CA CYS A 116 5.77 11.00 -6.93
C CYS A 116 5.72 12.46 -7.39
N ARG A 117 4.65 12.83 -8.12
CA ARG A 117 4.39 14.24 -8.45
C ARG A 117 3.77 14.93 -7.25
N GLY A 118 4.47 15.92 -6.70
CA GLY A 118 3.88 16.89 -5.78
C GLY A 118 2.90 17.79 -6.54
N LYS A 119 1.65 17.36 -6.70
CA LYS A 119 0.56 18.33 -6.85
C LYS A 119 0.02 18.57 -5.45
N THR A 120 0.39 19.72 -4.88
CA THR A 120 -0.39 20.35 -3.81
C THR A 120 -1.81 20.53 -4.32
N LEU A 121 -2.77 19.91 -3.61
CA LEU A 121 -4.20 20.21 -3.77
C LEU A 121 -4.50 21.59 -3.19
#